data_AF-A0A8K0SQE2-F1
#
_entry.id   AF-A0A8K0SQE2-F1
#
_cell.length_a   1.000
_cell.length_b   1.000
_cell.length_c   1.000
_cell.angle_alpha   90.00
_cell.angle_beta   90.00
_cell.angle_gamma   90.00
#
_symmetry.space_group_name_H-M   'P 1'
#
loop_
_entity.id
_entity.type
_entity.pdbx_description
1 polymer ?
#
loop_
_entity_poly.entity_id
_entity_poly.type
_entity_poly.pdbx_seq_one_letter_code
_entity_poly.pdbx_strand_id
1 'polypeptide(L)'
;MQYNYLGCFLANPDGDYGLTPVVAQQILTTSVNDCATLCGTWPGGPTLYFTLGTNDASQAVCTCGSELVAFQYSHLGLNFRCSTPCQLSSGLGVYCGGRYDGYPLVSVFGA
;
A
#
# COMPACT_ATOMS: atom_id res chain seq x y z
N MET A 1 -0.02 -8.79 14.31
CA MET A 1 0.23 -7.34 14.51
C MET A 1 -1.08 -6.60 14.33
N GLN A 2 -1.33 -5.52 15.07
CA GLN A 2 -2.48 -4.64 14.81
C GLN A 2 -2.02 -3.55 13.85
N TYR A 3 -2.72 -3.39 12.73
CA TYR A 3 -2.51 -2.30 11.79
C TYR A 3 -3.85 -1.59 11.55
N ASN A 4 -3.78 -0.32 11.20
CA ASN A 4 -4.96 0.49 10.92
C ASN A 4 -4.96 0.96 9.47
N TYR A 5 -6.07 0.76 8.76
CA TYR A 5 -6.25 1.33 7.43
C TYR A 5 -6.42 2.85 7.53
N LEU A 6 -5.49 3.59 6.91
CA LEU A 6 -5.47 5.06 6.94
C LEU A 6 -6.24 5.66 5.76
N GLY A 7 -6.33 4.93 4.64
CA GLY A 7 -7.10 5.35 3.49
C GLY A 7 -6.46 4.97 2.16
N CYS A 8 -7.03 5.50 1.08
CA CYS A 8 -6.50 5.36 -0.27
C CYS A 8 -5.82 6.66 -0.67
N PHE A 9 -4.59 6.55 -1.17
CA PHE A 9 -3.72 7.66 -1.51
C PHE A 9 -3.28 7.55 -2.97
N LEU A 10 -3.02 8.70 -3.59
CA LEU A 10 -2.45 8.80 -4.93
C LEU A 10 -0.92 8.80 -4.81
N ALA A 11 -0.28 7.83 -5.45
CA ALA A 11 1.17 7.68 -5.45
C ALA A 11 1.76 8.12 -6.80
N ASN A 12 3.05 8.43 -6.78
CA ASN A 12 3.80 8.62 -8.02
C ASN A 12 3.96 7.29 -8.77
N PRO A 13 4.05 7.30 -10.11
CA PRO A 13 4.31 6.11 -10.91
C PRO A 13 5.81 5.76 -10.95
N ASP A 14 6.48 5.78 -9.80
CA ASP A 14 7.91 5.51 -9.62
C ASP A 14 8.21 4.06 -9.21
N GLY A 15 7.18 3.31 -8.82
CA GLY A 15 7.32 1.92 -8.36
C GLY A 15 7.60 1.79 -6.86
N ASP A 16 7.63 2.91 -6.14
CA ASP A 16 7.84 2.97 -4.69
C ASP A 16 6.51 2.93 -3.92
N TYR A 17 5.38 2.94 -4.63
CA TYR A 17 4.04 2.76 -4.08
C TYR A 17 3.73 3.71 -2.91
N GLY A 18 4.21 4.95 -3.01
CA GLY A 18 3.84 6.02 -2.07
C GLY A 18 4.73 6.16 -0.84
N LEU A 19 5.87 5.46 -0.80
CA LEU A 19 6.82 5.50 0.32
C LEU A 19 8.22 5.85 -0.18
N THR A 20 8.92 6.75 0.50
CA THR A 20 10.34 6.99 0.19
C THR A 20 11.07 7.40 1.47
N PRO A 21 12.17 6.75 1.86
CA PRO A 21 12.77 5.58 1.21
C PRO A 21 11.92 4.31 1.41
N VAL A 22 11.90 3.44 0.40
CA VAL A 22 11.40 2.07 0.52
C VAL A 22 12.42 1.22 1.28
N VAL A 23 12.01 0.61 2.38
CA VAL A 23 12.91 -0.27 3.14
C VAL A 23 12.75 -1.74 2.75
N ALA A 24 11.53 -2.14 2.38
CA ALA A 24 11.22 -3.50 1.95
C ALA A 24 10.03 -3.49 0.99
N GLN A 25 10.05 -4.40 0.02
CA GLN A 25 8.95 -4.59 -0.92
C GLN A 25 8.81 -6.06 -1.27
N GLN A 26 7.58 -6.58 -1.29
CA GLN A 26 7.30 -7.95 -1.69
C GLN A 26 5.97 -8.09 -2.42
N ILE A 27 5.87 -9.09 -3.29
CA ILE A 27 4.58 -9.50 -3.86
C ILE A 27 3.81 -10.22 -2.77
N LEU A 28 2.59 -9.75 -2.50
CA LEU A 28 1.70 -10.30 -1.49
C LEU A 28 0.79 -11.35 -2.13
N THR A 29 0.86 -12.59 -1.67
CA THR A 29 0.08 -13.72 -2.21
C THR A 29 -0.89 -14.34 -1.22
N THR A 30 -0.65 -14.14 0.09
CA THR A 30 -1.40 -14.83 1.14
C THR A 30 -2.31 -13.90 1.92
N SER A 31 -1.80 -12.90 2.64
CA SER A 31 -2.62 -12.03 3.48
C SER A 31 -1.98 -10.65 3.73
N VAL A 32 -2.78 -9.65 4.10
CA VAL A 32 -2.27 -8.33 4.55
C VAL A 32 -1.44 -8.43 5.83
N ASN A 33 -1.71 -9.44 6.67
CA ASN A 33 -0.94 -9.68 7.88
C ASN A 33 0.52 -10.02 7.58
N ASP A 34 0.81 -10.63 6.43
CA ASP A 34 2.18 -10.93 6.01
C ASP A 34 2.94 -9.65 5.69
N CYS A 35 2.25 -8.65 5.13
CA CYS A 35 2.81 -7.32 4.91
C CYS A 35 3.09 -6.61 6.23
N ALA A 36 2.10 -6.57 7.14
CA ALA A 36 2.29 -5.97 8.46
C ALA A 36 3.42 -6.66 9.25
N THR A 37 3.54 -7.98 9.13
CA THR A 37 4.62 -8.74 9.76
C THR A 37 5.97 -8.37 9.16
N LEU A 38 6.10 -8.36 7.83
CA LEU A 38 7.33 -7.94 7.15
C LEU A 38 7.79 -6.57 7.64
N CYS A 39 6.88 -5.60 7.66
CA CYS A 39 7.19 -4.21 8.01
C CYS A 39 7.49 -4.04 9.51
N GLY A 40 6.83 -4.81 10.38
CA GLY A 40 7.06 -4.77 11.83
C GLY A 40 8.29 -5.55 12.30
N THR A 41 8.79 -6.51 11.51
CA THR A 41 9.99 -7.31 11.83
C THR A 41 11.20 -6.98 10.96
N TRP A 42 11.17 -5.84 10.25
CA TRP A 42 12.27 -5.46 9.37
C TRP A 42 13.59 -5.30 10.15
N PRO A 43 14.74 -5.84 9.68
CA PRO A 43 16.01 -5.79 10.42
C PRO A 43 16.52 -4.38 10.74
N GLY A 44 16.13 -3.39 9.94
CA GLY A 44 16.43 -1.97 10.18
C GLY A 44 15.54 -1.31 11.25
N GLY A 45 14.62 -2.06 11.85
CA GLY A 45 13.58 -1.57 12.77
C GLY A 45 12.19 -1.56 12.12
N PRO A 46 11.11 -1.58 12.93
CA PRO A 46 9.75 -1.54 12.43
C PRO A 46 9.49 -0.24 11.66
N THR A 47 8.80 -0.31 10.53
CA THR A 47 8.36 0.88 9.81
C THR A 47 7.09 1.48 10.41
N LEU A 48 6.84 2.76 10.11
CA LEU A 48 5.61 3.42 10.56
C LEU A 48 4.41 3.11 9.64
N TYR A 49 4.68 2.87 8.37
CA TYR A 49 3.65 2.66 7.36
C TYR A 49 3.96 1.42 6.52
N PHE A 50 2.89 0.88 5.95
CA PHE A 50 2.98 0.04 4.77
C PHE A 50 1.89 0.40 3.77
N THR A 51 2.16 0.17 2.50
CA THR A 51 1.22 0.39 1.41
C THR A 51 0.96 -0.90 0.65
N LEU A 52 -0.27 -1.02 0.13
CA LEU A 52 -0.66 -2.05 -0.80
C LEU A 52 -0.97 -1.40 -2.16
N GLY A 53 -0.16 -1.72 -3.14
CA GLY A 53 -0.30 -1.32 -4.54
C GLY A 53 -0.60 -2.50 -5.45
N THR A 54 -0.93 -2.21 -6.71
CA THR A 54 -1.09 -3.22 -7.76
C THR A 54 -0.07 -2.94 -8.85
N ASN A 55 0.80 -3.90 -9.15
CA ASN A 55 1.78 -3.75 -10.23
C ASN A 55 1.15 -3.97 -11.62
N ASP A 56 1.92 -3.78 -12.69
CA ASP A 56 1.43 -3.96 -14.07
C ASP A 56 1.04 -5.42 -14.38
N ALA A 57 1.52 -6.39 -13.61
CA ALA A 57 1.11 -7.79 -13.69
C ALA A 57 -0.16 -8.11 -12.86
N SER A 58 -0.86 -7.07 -12.36
CA SER A 58 -2.05 -7.20 -11.50
C SER A 58 -1.80 -7.92 -10.17
N GLN A 59 -0.55 -7.96 -9.71
CA GLN A 59 -0.17 -8.56 -8.43
C GLN A 59 -0.22 -7.51 -7.33
N ALA A 60 -0.68 -7.92 -6.16
CA ALA A 60 -0.63 -7.11 -4.96
C ALA A 60 0.83 -6.93 -4.52
N VAL A 61 1.27 -5.69 -4.33
CA VAL A 61 2.60 -5.35 -3.85
C VAL A 61 2.47 -4.71 -2.48
N CYS A 62 3.17 -5.29 -1.51
CA CYS A 62 3.37 -4.73 -0.19
C CYS A 62 4.67 -3.93 -0.18
N THR A 63 4.62 -2.67 0.27
CA THR A 63 5.79 -1.82 0.42
C THR A 63 5.85 -1.27 1.85
N CYS A 64 7.01 -1.32 2.49
CA CYS A 64 7.25 -0.84 3.85
C CYS A 64 8.09 0.42 3.84
N GLY A 65 7.77 1.39 4.70
CA GLY A 65 8.50 2.65 4.80
C GLY A 65 7.98 3.52 5.95
N SER A 66 8.78 4.48 6.37
CA SER A 66 8.42 5.38 7.50
C SER A 66 8.07 6.80 7.07
N GLU A 67 8.25 7.11 5.79
CA GLU A 67 7.92 8.41 5.21
C GLU A 67 6.98 8.22 4.02
N LEU A 68 5.82 8.87 4.12
CA LEU A 68 4.73 8.77 3.16
C LEU A 68 4.84 9.93 2.15
N VAL A 69 4.95 9.59 0.87
CA VAL A 69 4.96 10.55 -0.25
C VAL A 69 3.77 10.38 -1.18
N ALA A 70 2.82 9.51 -0.85
CA ALA A 70 1.51 9.49 -1.46
C ALA A 70 0.59 10.54 -0.81
N PHE A 71 -0.36 11.05 -1.58
CA PHE A 71 -1.22 12.16 -1.14
C PHE A 71 -2.70 11.79 -1.19
N GLN A 72 -3.44 12.29 -0.20
CA GLN A 72 -4.90 12.23 -0.18
C GLN A 72 -5.45 13.63 -0.52
N TYR A 73 -6.06 13.78 -1.70
CA TYR A 73 -6.61 15.07 -2.18
C TYR A 73 -8.10 15.24 -1.88
N SER A 74 -8.60 14.60 -0.82
CA SER A 74 -10.00 14.70 -0.39
C SER A 74 -10.42 16.14 -0.10
N HIS A 75 -9.50 16.96 0.43
CA HIS A 75 -9.70 18.39 0.69
C HIS A 75 -9.89 19.22 -0.59
N LEU A 76 -9.45 18.73 -1.75
CA LEU A 76 -9.67 19.37 -3.06
C LEU A 76 -10.96 18.88 -3.74
N GLY A 77 -11.74 18.02 -3.08
CA GLY A 77 -12.95 17.41 -3.64
C GLY A 77 -12.67 16.26 -4.62
N LEU A 78 -11.41 15.85 -4.78
CA LEU A 78 -11.06 14.69 -5.60
C LEU A 78 -11.39 13.40 -4.84
N ASN A 79 -12.37 12.65 -5.36
CA ASN A 79 -12.81 11.38 -4.79
C ASN A 79 -12.24 10.20 -5.59
N PHE A 80 -10.99 9.82 -5.29
CA PHE A 80 -10.45 8.54 -5.73
C PHE A 80 -10.58 7.49 -4.63
N ARG A 81 -10.81 6.24 -5.04
CA ARG A 81 -10.96 5.10 -4.15
C ARG A 81 -10.13 3.94 -4.69
N CYS A 82 -9.50 3.23 -3.77
CA CYS A 82 -8.81 2.00 -4.09
C CYS A 82 -9.90 0.97 -4.35
N SER A 83 -10.03 0.56 -5.61
CA SER A 83 -11.11 -0.29 -6.13
C SER A 83 -10.60 -1.59 -6.73
N THR A 84 -9.28 -1.73 -6.91
CA THR A 84 -8.67 -2.96 -7.39
C THR A 84 -8.53 -3.95 -6.23
N PRO A 85 -9.23 -5.10 -6.26
CA PRO A 85 -9.11 -6.09 -5.19
C PRO A 85 -7.71 -6.69 -5.17
N CYS A 86 -7.18 -6.93 -3.97
CA CYS A 86 -5.95 -7.69 -3.80
C CYS A 86 -6.16 -9.15 -4.24
N GLN A 87 -5.29 -9.68 -5.08
CA GLN A 87 -5.29 -11.10 -5.45
C GLN A 87 -4.63 -11.97 -4.36
N LEU A 88 -5.26 -12.03 -3.19
CA LEU A 88 -4.77 -12.80 -2.04
C LEU A 88 -5.51 -14.13 -1.95
N SER A 89 -4.77 -15.21 -1.68
CA SER A 89 -5.34 -16.54 -1.46
C SER A 89 -6.15 -16.64 -0.16
N SER A 90 -5.95 -15.70 0.77
CA SER A 90 -6.71 -15.60 2.02
C SER A 90 -6.95 -14.14 2.45
N GLY A 91 -8.07 -13.89 3.12
CA GLY A 91 -8.37 -12.57 3.70
C GLY A 91 -9.59 -11.87 3.10
N LEU A 92 -10.20 -11.01 3.91
CA LEU A 92 -11.41 -10.26 3.56
C LEU A 92 -11.08 -9.13 2.58
N GLY A 93 -11.62 -9.18 1.35
CA GLY A 93 -11.98 -8.02 0.52
C GLY A 93 -11.12 -6.74 0.56
N VAL A 94 -9.80 -6.85 0.71
CA VAL A 94 -8.92 -5.68 0.73
C VAL A 94 -8.69 -5.20 -0.69
N TYR A 95 -8.69 -3.88 -0.87
CA TYR A 95 -8.32 -3.27 -2.14
C TYR A 95 -6.84 -2.91 -2.11
N CYS A 96 -6.08 -3.32 -3.12
CA CYS A 96 -4.64 -3.11 -3.28
C CYS A 96 -4.35 -1.91 -4.19
N GLY A 97 -5.26 -0.93 -4.26
CA GLY A 97 -5.05 0.25 -5.08
C GLY A 97 -6.01 0.37 -6.25
N GLY A 98 -5.46 0.78 -7.40
CA GLY A 98 -6.19 1.13 -8.60
C GLY A 98 -5.43 2.19 -9.39
N ARG A 99 -6.12 2.86 -10.31
CA ARG A 99 -5.59 4.04 -10.99
C ARG A 99 -6.59 5.18 -10.93
N TYR A 100 -6.09 6.40 -10.78
CA TYR A 100 -6.85 7.62 -10.96
C TYR A 100 -6.11 8.50 -11.95
N ASP A 101 -6.73 8.77 -13.09
CA ASP A 101 -6.13 9.58 -14.16
C ASP A 101 -4.71 9.12 -14.57
N GLY A 102 -4.52 7.79 -14.64
CA GLY A 102 -3.22 7.17 -14.97
C GLY A 102 -2.26 6.99 -13.80
N TYR A 103 -2.43 7.73 -12.71
CA TYR A 103 -1.61 7.62 -11.50
C TYR A 103 -2.01 6.42 -10.64
N PRO A 104 -1.04 5.69 -10.07
CA PRO A 104 -1.34 4.57 -9.17
C PRO A 104 -1.99 5.06 -7.88
N LEU A 105 -3.01 4.33 -7.45
CA LEU A 105 -3.57 4.45 -6.12
C LEU A 105 -3.00 3.34 -5.24
N VAL A 106 -2.80 3.66 -3.96
CA VAL A 106 -2.30 2.71 -2.96
C VAL A 106 -3.14 2.78 -1.70
N SER A 107 -3.42 1.62 -1.11
CA SER A 107 -4.04 1.52 0.21
C SER A 107 -2.96 1.67 1.27
N VAL A 108 -3.11 2.64 2.16
CA VAL A 108 -2.12 2.98 3.18
C VAL A 108 -2.58 2.47 4.54
N PHE A 109 -1.63 1.91 5.30
CA PHE A 109 -1.85 1.40 6.64
C PHE A 109 -0.77 1.91 7.60
N GLY A 110 -1.15 2.15 8.86
CA GLY A 110 -0.20 2.29 9.97
C GLY A 110 0.22 0.90 10.45
N ALA A 111 1.53 0.67 10.48
CA ALA A 111 2.16 -0.64 10.69
C ALA A 111 2.36 -1.01 12.17
#